data_AF-A0A7J4J7C1-F1
#
_entry.id   AF-A0A7J4J7C1-F1
#
_cell.length_a   1.000
_cell.length_b   1.000
_cell.length_c   1.000
_cell.angle_alpha   90.00
_cell.angle_beta   90.00
_cell.angle_gamma   90.00
#
_symmetry.space_group_name_H-M   'P 1'
#
loop_
_entity.id
_entity.type
_entity.pdbx_description
1 polymer ?
#
loop_
_entity_poly.entity_id
_entity_poly.type
_entity_poly.pdbx_seq_one_letter_code
_entity_poly.pdbx_strand_id
1 'polypeptide(L)'
;MIKMYAQSRTALGGNQEEPQTERGRSPLAVRMNKESAIGVANAATGGMSIISSYNICHSVCTAAIAMLAFFGVFITGMPLFFLTRYQLYFWAIGITMLIIATVLYFRMGKCISKHMLLANAGLLLAGFPFAKGYFAVFMVAGLAVVISAIALYFAERAKHTHHVLQDGKNTDKQITIAIVVFVAIFLGFVAYEVYSAETSFSSEKYQAAIKAQNPNDKCATPPGYTDAQWREHMGHHPDMYEECLIR
;
A
#
# COMPACT_ATOMS: atom_id res chain seq x y z
N MET A 1 20.77 -31.85 -12.46
CA MET A 1 21.47 -30.89 -13.34
C MET A 1 21.30 -29.49 -12.78
N ILE A 2 22.32 -28.95 -12.12
CA ILE A 2 22.85 -27.58 -12.14
C ILE A 2 23.98 -27.54 -11.10
N LYS A 3 25.07 -26.88 -11.48
CA LYS A 3 26.47 -27.16 -11.15
C LYS A 3 26.87 -26.87 -9.69
N MET A 4 27.70 -27.77 -9.16
CA MET A 4 28.65 -27.53 -8.07
C MET A 4 29.55 -26.33 -8.40
N TYR A 5 29.60 -25.33 -7.53
CA TYR A 5 30.72 -24.39 -7.47
C TYR A 5 31.71 -24.88 -6.42
N ALA A 6 32.64 -25.71 -6.90
CA ALA A 6 33.86 -26.05 -6.20
C ALA A 6 34.89 -24.93 -6.41
N GLN A 7 35.43 -24.41 -5.30
CA GLN A 7 36.86 -24.44 -5.01
C GLN A 7 37.82 -23.98 -6.13
N SER A 8 38.29 -22.73 -6.07
CA SER A 8 39.63 -22.33 -6.52
C SER A 8 39.91 -20.88 -6.16
N ARG A 9 40.72 -20.65 -5.12
CA ARG A 9 41.82 -19.68 -5.18
C ARG A 9 42.89 -20.12 -4.20
N THR A 10 43.78 -20.90 -4.78
CA THR A 10 45.12 -21.23 -4.33
C THR A 10 45.89 -20.01 -3.84
N ALA A 11 46.67 -20.29 -2.80
CA ALA A 11 47.77 -19.51 -2.29
C ALA A 11 48.68 -18.97 -3.40
N LEU A 12 48.95 -17.67 -3.33
CA LEU A 12 50.18 -17.08 -3.84
C LEU A 12 50.78 -16.31 -2.68
N GLY A 13 51.70 -16.98 -1.99
CA GLY A 13 52.62 -16.36 -1.06
C GLY A 13 53.52 -15.42 -1.84
N GLY A 14 53.39 -14.13 -1.56
CA GLY A 14 54.33 -13.10 -1.93
C GLY A 14 54.59 -12.29 -0.68
N ASN A 15 55.82 -12.40 -0.16
CA ASN A 15 56.34 -11.48 0.84
C ASN A 15 56.36 -10.07 0.23
N GLN A 16 55.36 -9.26 0.55
CA GLN A 16 55.45 -7.81 0.40
C GLN A 16 55.53 -7.22 1.79
N GLU A 17 56.64 -6.52 2.01
CA GLU A 17 56.94 -5.72 3.19
C GLU A 17 55.76 -4.81 3.53
N GLU A 18 55.33 -4.86 4.79
CA GLU A 18 54.34 -3.96 5.36
C GLU A 18 54.83 -2.50 5.25
N PRO A 19 54.10 -1.61 4.55
CA PRO A 19 54.21 -0.20 4.83
C PRO A 19 53.53 0.04 6.19
N GLN A 20 54.29 0.55 7.16
CA GLN A 20 53.76 1.06 8.41
C GLN A 20 52.91 2.31 8.13
N THR A 21 51.64 2.11 7.77
CA THR A 21 50.65 3.17 7.65
C THR A 21 49.89 3.29 8.97
N GLU A 22 50.16 4.43 9.63
CA GLU A 22 49.39 5.11 10.65
C GLU A 22 48.15 4.39 11.21
N ARG A 23 48.28 4.02 12.49
CA ARG A 23 47.18 3.92 13.44
C ARG A 23 46.41 5.25 13.48
N GLY A 24 45.37 5.39 12.66
CA GLY A 24 44.56 6.60 12.65
C GLY A 24 43.25 6.44 11.89
N ARG A 25 42.17 6.16 12.64
CA ARG A 25 40.75 6.04 12.22
C ARG A 25 40.40 4.85 11.33
N SER A 26 39.66 3.94 11.95
CA SER A 26 38.89 2.86 11.34
C SER A 26 38.07 3.36 10.13
N PRO A 27 38.35 2.91 8.90
CA PRO A 27 37.64 3.33 7.68
C PRO A 27 36.22 2.74 7.54
N LEU A 28 35.68 2.13 8.59
CA LEU A 28 34.38 1.44 8.57
C LEU A 28 33.17 2.38 8.61
N ALA A 29 33.33 3.63 9.06
CA ALA A 29 32.20 4.56 9.22
C ALA A 29 31.75 5.26 7.92
N VAL A 30 32.54 5.22 6.84
CA VAL A 30 32.24 6.01 5.62
C VAL A 30 31.46 5.21 4.56
N ARG A 31 31.50 3.87 4.57
CA ARG A 31 30.78 3.05 3.57
C ARG A 31 29.28 2.87 3.85
N MET A 32 28.81 3.10 5.08
CA MET A 32 27.40 2.90 5.43
C MET A 32 26.44 3.97 4.87
N ASN A 33 26.94 5.14 4.42
CA ASN A 33 26.08 6.23 3.97
C ASN A 33 25.54 6.03 2.54
N LYS A 34 26.26 5.34 1.65
CA LYS A 34 25.81 5.12 0.26
C LYS A 34 24.76 4.01 0.14
N GLU A 35 24.94 2.90 0.85
CA GLU A 35 24.00 1.77 0.75
C GLU A 35 22.68 2.04 1.50
N SER A 36 22.73 2.78 2.63
CA SER A 36 21.50 3.25 3.30
C SER A 36 20.75 4.27 2.46
N ALA A 37 21.42 5.19 1.77
CA ALA A 37 20.75 6.18 0.92
C ALA A 37 20.03 5.51 -0.28
N ILE A 38 20.63 4.50 -0.90
CA ILE A 38 20.01 3.75 -2.00
C ILE A 38 18.84 2.89 -1.49
N GLY A 39 18.95 2.31 -0.30
CA GLY A 39 17.86 1.57 0.34
C GLY A 39 16.67 2.47 0.71
N VAL A 40 16.93 3.69 1.22
CA VAL A 40 15.89 4.68 1.54
C VAL A 40 15.25 5.24 0.28
N ALA A 41 16.01 5.49 -0.79
CA ALA A 41 15.47 5.94 -2.08
C ALA A 41 14.56 4.90 -2.74
N ASN A 42 14.92 3.61 -2.66
CA ASN A 42 14.08 2.52 -3.16
C ASN A 42 12.85 2.26 -2.27
N ALA A 43 12.96 2.46 -0.95
CA ALA A 43 11.82 2.40 -0.03
C ALA A 43 10.87 3.60 -0.21
N ALA A 44 11.39 4.79 -0.54
CA ALA A 44 10.59 5.98 -0.80
C ALA A 44 9.85 5.92 -2.15
N THR A 45 10.51 5.43 -3.21
CA THR A 45 9.86 5.19 -4.51
C THR A 45 8.87 4.03 -4.48
N GLY A 46 9.14 2.99 -3.68
CA GLY A 46 8.17 1.94 -3.38
C GLY A 46 6.99 2.44 -2.54
N GLY A 47 7.24 3.16 -1.44
CA GLY A 47 6.24 3.60 -0.47
C GLY A 47 5.24 4.65 -0.99
N MET A 48 5.59 5.41 -2.03
CA MET A 48 4.63 6.32 -2.68
C MET A 48 3.60 5.60 -3.57
N SER A 49 3.80 4.32 -3.89
CA SER A 49 2.87 3.53 -4.73
C SER A 49 1.79 2.80 -3.93
N ILE A 50 1.63 3.09 -2.63
CA ILE A 50 1.26 2.06 -1.63
C ILE A 50 0.13 2.49 -0.66
N ILE A 51 -0.66 3.53 -0.97
CA ILE A 51 -1.88 3.81 -0.19
C ILE A 51 -3.08 3.52 -1.07
N SER A 52 -3.62 2.28 -0.97
CA SER A 52 -4.91 1.74 -1.47
C SER A 52 -5.24 1.95 -2.95
N SER A 53 -5.61 0.95 -3.77
CA SER A 53 -5.97 1.13 -5.20
C SER A 53 -6.94 2.28 -5.51
N TYR A 54 -7.76 2.70 -4.54
CA TYR A 54 -8.62 3.90 -4.63
C TYR A 54 -7.84 5.20 -4.37
N ASN A 55 -6.93 5.20 -3.38
CA ASN A 55 -6.00 6.28 -3.10
C ASN A 55 -4.69 6.20 -3.91
N ILE A 56 -4.38 5.16 -4.68
CA ILE A 56 -3.22 5.09 -5.58
C ILE A 56 -3.52 5.93 -6.79
N CYS A 57 -4.75 5.80 -7.30
CA CYS A 57 -5.29 6.78 -8.22
C CYS A 57 -5.23 8.14 -7.51
N HIS A 58 -5.78 8.34 -6.31
CA HIS A 58 -5.76 9.67 -5.68
C HIS A 58 -4.36 10.21 -5.31
N SER A 59 -3.35 9.40 -5.02
CA SER A 59 -2.00 9.79 -4.60
C SER A 59 -1.07 9.97 -5.80
N VAL A 60 -1.19 9.14 -6.84
CA VAL A 60 -0.53 9.40 -8.14
C VAL A 60 -1.20 10.58 -8.82
N CYS A 61 -2.53 10.71 -8.73
CA CYS A 61 -3.26 11.86 -9.24
C CYS A 61 -2.94 13.12 -8.44
N THR A 62 -2.87 13.08 -7.10
CA THR A 62 -2.46 14.25 -6.31
C THR A 62 -0.99 14.57 -6.49
N ALA A 63 -0.10 13.58 -6.69
CA ALA A 63 1.30 13.83 -7.05
C ALA A 63 1.42 14.43 -8.46
N ALA A 64 0.67 13.92 -9.43
CA ALA A 64 0.62 14.47 -10.79
C ALA A 64 -0.03 15.86 -10.80
N ILE A 65 -1.11 16.08 -10.04
CA ILE A 65 -1.76 17.38 -9.87
C ILE A 65 -0.83 18.34 -9.13
N ALA A 66 -0.09 17.90 -8.11
CA ALA A 66 0.91 18.72 -7.41
C ALA A 66 2.07 19.07 -8.35
N MET A 67 2.52 18.14 -9.19
CA MET A 67 3.52 18.38 -10.22
C MET A 67 3.01 19.35 -11.30
N LEU A 68 1.76 19.23 -11.73
CA LEU A 68 1.12 20.14 -12.69
C LEU A 68 0.86 21.53 -12.08
N ALA A 69 0.49 21.58 -10.80
CA ALA A 69 0.31 22.82 -10.04
C ALA A 69 1.63 23.57 -9.86
N PHE A 70 2.77 22.87 -9.78
CA PHE A 70 4.10 23.50 -9.81
C PHE A 70 4.34 24.27 -11.12
N PHE A 71 3.75 23.84 -12.24
CA PHE A 71 3.76 24.55 -13.53
C PHE A 71 2.56 25.50 -13.71
N GLY A 72 1.78 25.78 -12.65
CA GLY A 72 0.64 26.69 -12.67
C GLY A 72 -0.64 26.12 -13.31
N VAL A 73 -0.70 24.80 -13.56
CA VAL A 73 -1.89 24.14 -14.10
C VAL A 73 -2.76 23.63 -12.94
N PHE A 74 -3.88 24.29 -12.70
CA PHE A 74 -4.90 23.86 -11.74
C PHE A 74 -6.05 23.18 -12.48
N ILE A 75 -6.30 21.91 -12.18
CA ILE A 75 -7.44 21.17 -12.75
C ILE A 75 -8.54 21.13 -11.69
N THR A 76 -9.68 21.74 -11.98
CA THR A 76 -10.89 21.65 -11.16
C THR A 76 -11.74 20.46 -11.61
N GLY A 77 -12.13 19.59 -10.67
CA GLY A 77 -12.98 18.42 -10.92
C GLY A 77 -12.36 17.08 -10.49
N MET A 78 -12.97 15.97 -10.93
CA MET A 78 -12.42 14.60 -10.81
C MET A 78 -11.81 14.13 -12.15
N PRO A 79 -10.70 14.73 -12.62
CA PRO A 79 -10.16 14.50 -13.96
C PRO A 79 -9.75 13.06 -14.23
N LEU A 80 -9.54 12.25 -13.18
CA LEU A 80 -9.10 10.86 -13.28
C LEU A 80 -10.18 9.85 -12.92
N PHE A 81 -11.45 10.27 -12.90
CA PHE A 81 -12.58 9.35 -12.72
C PHE A 81 -12.60 8.25 -13.79
N PHE A 82 -12.05 8.50 -14.98
CA PHE A 82 -11.90 7.48 -16.02
C PHE A 82 -11.00 6.30 -15.61
N LEU A 83 -10.03 6.47 -14.70
CA LEU A 83 -9.19 5.37 -14.23
C LEU A 83 -9.94 4.39 -13.34
N THR A 84 -11.06 4.80 -12.72
CA THR A 84 -11.88 3.87 -11.92
C THR A 84 -12.40 2.73 -12.79
N ARG A 85 -12.70 3.00 -14.06
CA ARG A 85 -13.09 1.99 -15.06
C ARG A 85 -11.97 0.99 -15.36
N TYR A 86 -10.72 1.41 -15.19
CA TYR A 86 -9.54 0.58 -15.42
C TYR A 86 -8.89 0.02 -14.13
N GLN A 87 -9.44 0.34 -12.96
CA GLN A 87 -8.90 -0.06 -11.66
C GLN A 87 -8.67 -1.58 -11.59
N LEU A 88 -9.59 -2.36 -12.19
CA LEU A 88 -9.46 -3.80 -12.23
C LEU A 88 -8.23 -4.27 -13.03
N TYR A 89 -7.94 -3.65 -14.18
CA TYR A 89 -6.79 -4.01 -14.99
C TYR A 89 -5.48 -3.69 -14.27
N PHE A 90 -5.39 -2.54 -13.60
CA PHE A 90 -4.20 -2.19 -12.81
C PHE A 90 -3.98 -3.16 -11.65
N TRP A 91 -5.04 -3.54 -10.94
CA TRP A 91 -4.96 -4.53 -9.87
C TRP A 91 -4.48 -5.90 -10.40
N ALA A 92 -5.03 -6.35 -11.54
CA ALA A 92 -4.62 -7.60 -12.18
C ALA A 92 -3.15 -7.59 -12.62
N ILE A 93 -2.66 -6.46 -13.16
CA ILE A 93 -1.24 -6.27 -13.48
C ILE A 93 -0.39 -6.36 -12.21
N GLY A 94 -0.83 -5.71 -11.12
CA GLY A 94 -0.15 -5.78 -9.82
C GLY A 94 -0.03 -7.21 -9.28
N ILE A 95 -1.12 -7.98 -9.33
CA ILE A 95 -1.13 -9.40 -8.94
C ILE A 95 -0.18 -10.22 -9.83
N THR A 96 -0.22 -9.99 -11.14
CA THR A 96 0.66 -10.68 -12.09
C THR A 96 2.13 -10.41 -11.78
N MET A 97 2.49 -9.15 -11.52
CA MET A 97 3.84 -8.76 -11.13
C MET A 97 4.26 -9.36 -9.78
N LEU A 98 3.36 -9.41 -8.81
CA LEU A 98 3.63 -10.05 -7.52
C LEU A 98 3.85 -11.57 -7.66
N ILE A 99 3.07 -12.24 -8.50
CA ILE A 99 3.25 -13.68 -8.80
C ILE A 99 4.62 -13.91 -9.43
N ILE A 100 4.98 -13.12 -10.45
CA ILE A 100 6.30 -13.22 -11.10
C ILE A 100 7.41 -13.00 -10.07
N ALA A 101 7.34 -11.94 -9.27
CA ALA A 101 8.34 -11.64 -8.23
C ALA A 101 8.44 -12.77 -7.21
N THR A 102 7.32 -13.38 -6.84
CA THR A 102 7.27 -14.53 -5.92
C THR A 102 7.91 -15.77 -6.54
N VAL A 103 7.62 -16.09 -7.81
CA VAL A 103 8.25 -17.20 -8.55
C VAL A 103 9.75 -16.98 -8.67
N LEU A 104 10.19 -15.76 -9.02
CA LEU A 104 11.60 -15.42 -9.09
C LEU A 104 12.30 -15.53 -7.74
N TYR A 105 11.63 -15.13 -6.65
CA TYR A 105 12.13 -15.31 -5.28
C TYR A 105 12.41 -16.78 -4.94
N PHE A 106 11.53 -17.69 -5.36
CA PHE A 106 11.73 -19.14 -5.17
C PHE A 106 12.75 -19.75 -6.15
N ARG A 107 12.81 -19.26 -7.39
CA ARG A 107 13.71 -19.80 -8.44
C ARG A 107 15.16 -19.31 -8.31
N MET A 108 15.38 -18.03 -8.02
CA MET A 108 16.70 -17.40 -8.08
C MET A 108 17.42 -17.29 -6.73
N GLY A 109 16.77 -17.71 -5.63
CA GLY A 109 17.39 -17.76 -4.32
C GLY A 109 17.56 -16.39 -3.67
N LYS A 110 16.57 -15.99 -2.86
CA LYS A 110 16.65 -14.89 -1.85
C LYS A 110 17.14 -13.51 -2.33
N CYS A 111 17.18 -13.22 -3.63
CA CYS A 111 17.54 -11.88 -4.13
C CYS A 111 16.55 -10.78 -3.71
N ILE A 112 15.36 -11.15 -3.25
CA ILE A 112 14.29 -10.24 -2.81
C ILE A 112 13.97 -10.49 -1.33
N SER A 113 13.76 -9.40 -0.58
CA SER A 113 13.33 -9.45 0.82
C SER A 113 11.91 -10.01 0.94
N LYS A 114 11.72 -10.97 1.85
CA LYS A 114 10.40 -11.58 2.12
C LYS A 114 9.40 -10.54 2.61
N HIS A 115 9.86 -9.58 3.42
CA HIS A 115 9.01 -8.53 3.98
C HIS A 115 8.51 -7.57 2.92
N MET A 116 9.31 -7.33 1.87
CA MET A 116 8.90 -6.48 0.76
C MET A 116 7.82 -7.17 -0.10
N LEU A 117 7.96 -8.47 -0.35
CA LEU A 117 6.91 -9.27 -1.01
C LEU A 117 5.62 -9.30 -0.16
N LEU A 118 5.75 -9.47 1.15
CA LEU A 118 4.60 -9.50 2.07
C LEU A 118 3.89 -8.14 2.15
N ALA A 119 4.63 -7.05 2.20
CA ALA A 119 4.08 -5.70 2.14
C ALA A 119 3.32 -5.48 0.83
N ASN A 120 3.92 -5.81 -0.33
CA ASN A 120 3.27 -5.68 -1.63
C ASN A 120 1.99 -6.54 -1.73
N ALA A 121 1.99 -7.75 -1.15
CA ALA A 121 0.81 -8.59 -1.07
C ALA A 121 -0.31 -7.95 -0.22
N GLY A 122 0.03 -7.42 0.95
CA GLY A 122 -0.92 -6.71 1.81
C GLY A 122 -1.55 -5.49 1.12
N LEU A 123 -0.81 -4.84 0.22
CA LEU A 123 -1.30 -3.66 -0.49
C LEU A 123 -2.26 -3.97 -1.62
N LEU A 124 -1.97 -5.03 -2.36
CA LEU A 124 -2.91 -5.55 -3.35
C LEU A 124 -4.18 -6.08 -2.67
N LEU A 125 -4.06 -6.64 -1.47
CA LEU A 125 -5.21 -7.05 -0.66
C LEU A 125 -6.01 -5.83 -0.18
N ALA A 126 -5.34 -4.79 0.30
CA ALA A 126 -5.98 -3.56 0.76
C ALA A 126 -6.72 -2.84 -0.38
N GLY A 127 -6.21 -2.99 -1.60
CA GLY A 127 -6.70 -2.36 -2.81
C GLY A 127 -7.68 -3.19 -3.63
N PHE A 128 -8.29 -4.24 -3.06
CA PHE A 128 -9.11 -5.18 -3.79
C PHE A 128 -10.41 -4.55 -4.34
N PRO A 129 -10.62 -4.50 -5.68
CA PRO A 129 -11.69 -3.70 -6.29
C PRO A 129 -13.09 -4.35 -6.23
N PHE A 130 -13.18 -5.64 -5.90
CA PHE A 130 -14.44 -6.41 -6.03
C PHE A 130 -15.32 -6.43 -4.79
N ALA A 131 -14.82 -5.91 -3.66
CA ALA A 131 -15.50 -6.01 -2.39
C ALA A 131 -16.39 -4.80 -2.11
N LYS A 132 -17.40 -4.48 -2.95
CA LYS A 132 -18.26 -3.30 -2.70
C LYS A 132 -18.94 -3.33 -1.32
N GLY A 133 -19.25 -4.51 -0.78
CA GLY A 133 -19.77 -4.68 0.59
C GLY A 133 -18.71 -4.96 1.66
N TYR A 134 -17.52 -5.43 1.27
CA TYR A 134 -16.45 -5.83 2.20
C TYR A 134 -15.18 -4.99 2.06
N PHE A 135 -15.26 -3.85 1.38
CA PHE A 135 -14.08 -3.05 1.00
C PHE A 135 -13.28 -2.70 2.25
N ALA A 136 -13.97 -2.30 3.31
CA ALA A 136 -13.37 -2.00 4.59
C ALA A 136 -12.63 -3.23 5.16
N VAL A 137 -13.24 -4.42 5.17
CA VAL A 137 -12.57 -5.66 5.64
C VAL A 137 -11.26 -5.92 4.88
N PHE A 138 -11.29 -5.85 3.54
CA PHE A 138 -10.10 -6.10 2.72
C PHE A 138 -9.02 -5.02 2.89
N MET A 139 -9.43 -3.75 2.93
CA MET A 139 -8.53 -2.61 3.20
C MET A 139 -7.76 -2.83 4.50
N VAL A 140 -8.47 -3.28 5.52
CA VAL A 140 -7.97 -3.45 6.87
C VAL A 140 -7.07 -4.66 6.99
N ALA A 141 -7.51 -5.81 6.47
CA ALA A 141 -6.70 -7.00 6.41
C ALA A 141 -5.39 -6.73 5.66
N GLY A 142 -5.47 -6.02 4.54
CA GLY A 142 -4.31 -5.60 3.76
C GLY A 142 -3.37 -4.68 4.53
N LEU A 143 -3.87 -3.62 5.16
CA LEU A 143 -3.07 -2.70 5.98
C LEU A 143 -2.42 -3.41 7.17
N ALA A 144 -3.13 -4.33 7.82
CA ALA A 144 -2.58 -5.13 8.92
C ALA A 144 -1.40 -5.99 8.46
N VAL A 145 -1.49 -6.60 7.27
CA VAL A 145 -0.38 -7.35 6.65
C VAL A 145 0.81 -6.43 6.36
N VAL A 146 0.57 -5.21 5.86
CA VAL A 146 1.62 -4.23 5.59
C VAL A 146 2.32 -3.78 6.86
N ILE A 147 1.57 -3.40 7.89
CA ILE A 147 2.12 -3.00 9.20
C ILE A 147 2.95 -4.15 9.78
N SER A 148 2.44 -5.38 9.69
CA SER A 148 3.15 -6.57 10.15
C SER A 148 4.46 -6.77 9.37
N ALA A 149 4.44 -6.63 8.04
CA ALA A 149 5.62 -6.75 7.21
C ALA A 149 6.68 -5.69 7.53
N ILE A 150 6.26 -4.43 7.75
CA ILE A 150 7.14 -3.33 8.15
C ILE A 150 7.73 -3.60 9.53
N ALA A 151 6.90 -3.99 10.50
CA ALA A 151 7.35 -4.31 11.85
C ALA A 151 8.37 -5.47 11.86
N LEU A 152 8.11 -6.53 11.10
CA LEU A 152 9.04 -7.66 10.95
C LEU A 152 10.35 -7.24 10.27
N TYR A 153 10.28 -6.37 9.26
CA TYR A 153 11.46 -5.80 8.61
C TYR A 153 12.35 -5.04 9.60
N PHE A 154 11.77 -4.17 10.44
CA PHE A 154 12.52 -3.44 11.45
C PHE A 154 13.03 -4.33 12.58
N ALA A 155 12.24 -5.32 13.01
CA ALA A 155 12.66 -6.27 14.05
C ALA A 155 13.86 -7.11 13.61
N GLU A 156 13.88 -7.57 12.34
CA GLU A 156 15.03 -8.30 11.79
C GLU A 156 16.27 -7.40 11.67
N ARG A 157 16.07 -6.14 11.25
CA ARG A 157 17.17 -5.17 11.15
C ARG A 157 17.72 -4.78 12.53
N ALA A 158 16.86 -4.66 13.54
CA ALA A 158 17.27 -4.39 14.92
C ALA A 158 18.13 -5.52 15.49
N LYS A 159 17.80 -6.80 15.24
CA LYS A 159 18.61 -7.95 15.65
C LYS A 159 20.02 -7.93 15.05
N HIS A 160 20.16 -7.55 13.79
CA HIS A 160 21.48 -7.42 13.16
C HIS A 160 22.32 -6.30 13.78
N THR A 161 21.71 -5.16 14.08
CA THR A 161 22.40 -4.06 14.78
C THR A 161 22.77 -4.46 16.21
N HIS A 162 21.92 -5.23 16.90
CA HIS A 162 22.17 -5.68 18.28
C HIS A 162 23.30 -6.71 18.40
N HIS A 163 23.59 -7.48 17.35
CA HIS A 163 24.75 -8.37 17.32
C HIS A 163 26.10 -7.61 17.32
N VAL A 164 26.06 -6.30 17.00
CA VAL A 164 27.21 -5.37 17.08
C VAL A 164 27.23 -4.61 18.41
N LEU A 165 26.12 -4.59 19.16
CA LEU A 165 25.95 -3.84 20.42
C LEU A 165 25.45 -4.74 21.56
N GLN A 166 25.90 -6.00 21.60
CA GLN A 166 25.32 -6.99 22.51
C GLN A 166 25.80 -6.78 23.96
N ASP A 167 25.16 -5.84 24.66
CA ASP A 167 24.91 -5.93 26.10
C ASP A 167 23.60 -5.19 26.44
N GLY A 168 22.47 -5.92 26.46
CA GLY A 168 21.15 -5.29 26.65
C GLY A 168 19.96 -6.20 26.33
N LYS A 169 19.86 -7.35 27.02
CA LYS A 169 18.96 -8.48 26.72
C LYS A 169 17.46 -8.24 27.00
N ASN A 170 17.06 -7.09 27.56
CA ASN A 170 15.69 -6.88 28.05
C ASN A 170 14.80 -5.98 27.17
N THR A 171 15.38 -5.15 26.30
CA THR A 171 14.63 -4.14 25.55
C THR A 171 13.87 -4.73 24.35
N ASP A 172 14.40 -5.80 23.74
CA ASP A 172 13.85 -6.42 22.53
C ASP A 172 12.48 -7.11 22.76
N LYS A 173 12.29 -7.65 23.98
CA LYS A 173 11.01 -8.28 24.39
C LYS A 173 9.91 -7.25 24.59
N GLN A 174 10.23 -6.08 25.16
CA GLN A 174 9.25 -5.01 25.37
C GLN A 174 8.77 -4.40 24.05
N ILE A 175 9.68 -4.16 23.10
CA ILE A 175 9.35 -3.61 21.79
C ILE A 175 8.45 -4.59 21.01
N THR A 176 8.78 -5.88 21.03
CA THR A 176 7.97 -6.90 20.35
C THR A 176 6.55 -6.98 20.93
N ILE A 177 6.42 -6.96 22.26
CA ILE A 177 5.10 -6.96 22.92
C ILE A 177 4.31 -5.70 22.57
N ALA A 178 4.94 -4.52 22.59
CA ALA A 178 4.29 -3.26 22.25
C ALA A 178 3.72 -3.25 20.83
N ILE A 179 4.47 -3.80 19.85
CA ILE A 179 4.01 -3.92 18.46
C ILE A 179 2.78 -4.85 18.37
N VAL A 180 2.82 -6.02 19.02
CA VAL A 180 1.70 -6.97 19.00
C VAL A 180 0.44 -6.37 19.62
N VAL A 181 0.58 -5.67 20.75
CA VAL A 181 -0.53 -4.98 21.42
C VAL A 181 -1.09 -3.87 20.53
N PHE A 182 -0.24 -3.07 19.92
CA PHE A 182 -0.67 -2.00 19.00
C PHE A 182 -1.46 -2.57 17.81
N VAL A 183 -0.95 -3.63 17.18
CA VAL A 183 -1.64 -4.30 16.05
C VAL A 183 -2.99 -4.85 16.50
N ALA A 184 -3.09 -5.47 17.68
CA ALA A 184 -4.34 -5.98 18.20
C ALA A 184 -5.37 -4.88 18.48
N ILE A 185 -4.95 -3.77 19.11
CA ILE A 185 -5.82 -2.60 19.37
C ILE A 185 -6.28 -1.99 18.04
N PHE A 186 -5.37 -1.81 17.09
CA PHE A 186 -5.68 -1.27 15.77
C PHE A 186 -6.70 -2.15 15.04
N LEU A 187 -6.50 -3.47 15.03
CA LEU A 187 -7.46 -4.41 14.45
C LEU A 187 -8.84 -4.35 15.13
N GLY A 188 -8.89 -4.18 16.46
CA GLY A 188 -10.14 -4.03 17.20
C GLY A 188 -10.89 -2.74 16.88
N PHE A 189 -10.19 -1.60 16.88
CA PHE A 189 -10.75 -0.30 16.48
C PHE A 189 -11.34 -0.36 15.07
N VAL A 190 -10.60 -1.00 14.18
CA VAL A 190 -10.99 -1.09 12.79
C VAL A 190 -12.17 -2.05 12.58
N ALA A 191 -12.21 -3.19 13.29
CA ALA A 191 -13.38 -4.06 13.28
C ALA A 191 -14.64 -3.33 13.81
N TYR A 192 -14.47 -2.45 14.80
CA TYR A 192 -15.53 -1.59 15.29
C TYR A 192 -16.02 -0.59 14.23
N GLU A 193 -15.13 0.08 13.51
CA GLU A 193 -15.50 0.99 12.41
C GLU A 193 -16.18 0.27 11.23
N VAL A 194 -15.77 -0.96 10.92
CA VAL A 194 -16.45 -1.79 9.91
C VAL A 194 -17.87 -2.11 10.37
N TYR A 195 -18.02 -2.54 11.62
CA TYR A 195 -19.32 -2.87 12.22
C TYR A 195 -20.25 -1.64 12.28
N SER A 196 -19.70 -0.46 12.58
CA SER A 196 -20.48 0.78 12.61
C SER A 196 -20.85 1.28 11.19
N ALA A 197 -19.95 1.14 10.21
CA ALA A 197 -20.20 1.55 8.82
C ALA A 197 -21.29 0.72 8.14
N GLU A 198 -21.38 -0.58 8.45
CA GLU A 198 -22.40 -1.48 7.89
C GLU A 198 -23.83 -1.08 8.33
N THR A 199 -23.97 -0.40 9.48
CA THR A 199 -25.26 0.12 9.96
C THR A 199 -25.67 1.46 9.32
N SER A 200 -24.74 2.17 8.66
CA SER A 200 -24.97 3.55 8.20
C SER A 200 -25.03 3.72 6.68
N PHE A 201 -24.53 2.75 5.88
CA PHE A 201 -24.62 2.79 4.42
C PHE A 201 -25.97 2.27 3.88
N SER A 202 -26.98 3.14 3.97
CA SER A 202 -27.86 3.57 2.87
C SER A 202 -28.53 2.52 1.94
N SER A 203 -28.61 1.24 2.26
CA SER A 203 -29.49 0.34 1.49
C SER A 203 -30.95 0.74 1.69
N GLU A 204 -31.33 1.10 2.92
CA GLU A 204 -32.70 1.48 3.24
C GLU A 204 -33.12 2.79 2.58
N LYS A 205 -32.26 3.83 2.61
CA LYS A 205 -32.54 5.11 1.93
C LYS A 205 -32.53 4.98 0.41
N TYR A 206 -31.64 4.18 -0.15
CA TYR A 206 -31.64 3.91 -1.59
C TYR A 206 -32.89 3.13 -2.02
N GLN A 207 -33.24 2.08 -1.29
CA GLN A 207 -34.46 1.30 -1.56
C GLN A 207 -35.72 2.13 -1.35
N ALA A 208 -35.73 3.04 -0.37
CA ALA A 208 -36.82 4.00 -0.18
C ALA A 208 -36.93 4.97 -1.36
N ALA A 209 -35.81 5.50 -1.86
CA ALA A 209 -35.78 6.38 -3.04
C ALA A 209 -36.28 5.66 -4.30
N ILE A 210 -35.83 4.43 -4.55
CA ILE A 210 -36.27 3.61 -5.70
C ILE A 210 -37.74 3.21 -5.57
N LYS A 211 -38.24 2.93 -4.36
CA LYS A 211 -39.67 2.65 -4.12
C LYS A 211 -40.56 3.89 -4.28
N ALA A 212 -40.03 5.07 -3.96
CA ALA A 212 -40.78 6.32 -4.08
C ALA A 212 -40.84 6.82 -5.54
N GLN A 213 -39.91 6.38 -6.38
CA GLN A 213 -39.82 6.71 -7.80
C GLN A 213 -41.13 6.42 -8.54
N ASN A 214 -41.62 7.40 -9.30
CA ASN A 214 -42.82 7.22 -10.11
C ASN A 214 -42.53 6.26 -11.27
N PRO A 215 -43.26 5.13 -11.41
CA PRO A 215 -43.00 4.13 -12.44
C PRO A 215 -43.25 4.63 -13.87
N ASN A 216 -44.05 5.69 -14.03
CA ASN A 216 -44.38 6.26 -15.34
C ASN A 216 -43.48 7.45 -15.72
N ASP A 217 -42.85 8.10 -14.74
CA ASP A 217 -41.96 9.24 -14.97
C ASP A 217 -40.84 9.26 -13.92
N LYS A 218 -39.71 8.66 -14.27
CA LYS A 218 -38.52 8.63 -13.39
C LYS A 218 -37.93 10.02 -13.11
N CYS A 219 -38.26 11.04 -13.90
CA CYS A 219 -37.78 12.40 -13.71
C CYS A 219 -38.66 13.20 -12.75
N ALA A 220 -39.89 12.73 -12.47
CA ALA A 220 -40.78 13.39 -11.52
C ALA A 220 -40.26 13.19 -10.09
N THR A 221 -40.20 14.29 -9.33
CA THR A 221 -39.82 14.28 -7.92
C THR A 221 -40.82 13.45 -7.10
N PRO A 222 -40.36 12.43 -6.37
CA PRO A 222 -41.25 11.56 -5.61
C PRO A 222 -41.73 12.23 -4.31
N PRO A 223 -42.88 11.79 -3.74
CA PRO A 223 -43.38 12.33 -2.47
C PRO A 223 -42.34 12.21 -1.36
N GLY A 224 -42.09 13.31 -0.64
CA GLY A 224 -41.10 13.38 0.44
C GLY A 224 -39.71 13.88 0.02
N TYR A 225 -39.50 14.15 -1.27
CA TYR A 225 -38.31 14.83 -1.78
C TYR A 225 -38.67 16.22 -2.29
N THR A 226 -37.72 17.15 -2.16
CA THR A 226 -37.73 18.40 -2.93
C THR A 226 -37.07 18.19 -4.29
N ASP A 227 -37.40 19.02 -5.29
CA ASP A 227 -36.78 18.93 -6.62
C ASP A 227 -35.26 19.04 -6.56
N ALA A 228 -34.73 19.87 -5.65
CA ALA A 228 -33.29 20.01 -5.43
C ALA A 228 -32.65 18.70 -4.92
N GLN A 229 -33.26 18.08 -3.90
CA GLN A 229 -32.78 16.80 -3.36
C GLN A 229 -32.90 15.66 -4.37
N TRP A 230 -33.97 15.66 -5.17
CA TRP A 230 -34.15 14.65 -6.21
C TRP A 230 -33.15 14.82 -7.35
N ARG A 231 -32.89 16.07 -7.76
CA ARG A 231 -31.84 16.37 -8.75
C ARG A 231 -30.44 16.00 -8.23
N GLU A 232 -30.15 16.24 -6.96
CA GLU A 232 -28.91 15.76 -6.32
C GLU A 232 -28.81 14.23 -6.34
N HIS A 233 -29.87 13.53 -5.94
CA HIS A 233 -29.94 12.06 -6.01
C HIS A 233 -29.70 11.52 -7.43
N MET A 234 -30.39 12.09 -8.43
CA MET A 234 -30.22 11.72 -9.84
C MET A 234 -28.78 11.98 -10.33
N GLY A 235 -28.14 13.05 -9.84
CA GLY A 235 -26.74 13.37 -10.14
C GLY A 235 -25.73 12.31 -9.67
N HIS A 236 -26.09 11.50 -8.67
CA HIS A 236 -25.28 10.36 -8.23
C HIS A 236 -25.44 9.11 -9.12
N HIS A 237 -26.49 9.07 -9.95
CA HIS A 237 -26.82 7.94 -10.83
C HIS A 237 -27.06 8.41 -12.28
N PRO A 238 -26.07 9.07 -12.91
CA PRO A 238 -26.25 9.66 -14.24
C PRO A 238 -26.55 8.61 -15.31
N ASP A 239 -26.16 7.35 -15.11
CA ASP A 239 -26.46 6.23 -16.01
C ASP A 239 -27.95 5.88 -16.07
N MET A 240 -28.71 6.19 -15.01
CA MET A 240 -30.16 5.95 -14.96
C MET A 240 -30.99 7.19 -15.29
N TYR A 241 -30.44 8.39 -15.10
CA TYR A 241 -31.20 9.66 -15.15
C TYR A 241 -30.60 10.70 -16.11
N GLU A 242 -29.79 10.27 -17.07
CA GLU A 242 -29.12 11.16 -18.05
C GLU A 242 -30.13 12.11 -18.71
N GLU A 243 -31.30 11.59 -19.13
CA GLU A 243 -32.33 12.40 -19.76
C GLU A 243 -33.07 13.34 -18.80
N CYS A 244 -33.07 13.06 -17.50
CA CYS A 244 -33.70 13.90 -16.48
C CYS A 244 -32.81 15.08 -16.09
N LEU A 245 -31.48 14.91 -16.16
CA LEU A 245 -30.51 15.93 -15.76
C LEU A 245 -30.32 17.03 -16.83
N ILE A 246 -30.72 16.77 -18.07
CA ILE A 246 -30.65 17.72 -19.19
C ILE A 246 -31.91 18.63 -19.25
N ARG A 247 -32.96 18.28 -18.50
CA ARG A 247 -34.25 18.98 -18.45
C ARG A 247 -34.28 20.08 -17.37
#